data_AF-A0A358A0N2-F1
#
_entry.id   AF-A0A358A0N2-F1
#
_cell.length_a   1.000
_cell.length_b   1.000
_cell.length_c   1.000
_cell.angle_alpha   90.00
_cell.angle_beta   90.00
_cell.angle_gamma   90.00
#
_symmetry.space_group_name_H-M   'P 1'
#
loop_
_entity.id
_entity.type
_entity.pdbx_description
1 polymer ?
#
loop_
_entity_poly.entity_id
_entity_poly.type
_entity_poly.pdbx_seq_one_letter_code
_entity_poly.pdbx_strand_id
1 'polypeptide(L)'
;MYTGRNNCWNCGTHTAIGQAVCTSCGAAVVGGSVATSSKSKIAAGLLAIFLGGFGIHKFYLGYTTPAVIMLVGGLIGFCGSFLFLPLLLIIATSIVGFIEGIIYLTKSDAEFEQIYVQGTRDWF
;
A
#
# COMPACT_ATOMS: atom_id res chain seq x y z
N MET A 1 -20.56 2.46 -15.12
CA MET A 1 -19.71 2.45 -16.33
C MET A 1 -19.76 3.85 -16.93
N TYR A 2 -18.78 4.70 -16.65
CA TYR A 2 -18.70 6.03 -17.27
C TYR A 2 -17.82 5.89 -18.52
N THR A 3 -18.45 5.97 -19.68
CA THR A 3 -17.79 5.99 -20.98
C THR A 3 -16.83 7.19 -21.04
N GLY A 4 -15.52 6.93 -21.07
CA GLY A 4 -14.50 7.94 -21.22
C GLY A 4 -14.74 8.73 -22.51
N ARG A 5 -15.08 10.02 -22.39
CA ARG A 5 -15.19 10.92 -23.54
C ARG A 5 -13.79 11.12 -24.10
N ASN A 6 -13.63 10.84 -25.39
CA ASN A 6 -12.42 11.11 -26.19
C ASN A 6 -12.32 12.58 -26.63
N ASN A 7 -13.21 13.44 -26.13
CA ASN A 7 -13.30 14.86 -26.43
C ASN A 7 -13.65 15.69 -25.18
N CYS A 8 -13.12 16.91 -25.12
CA CYS A 8 -13.39 17.87 -24.06
C CYS A 8 -14.83 18.42 -24.14
N TRP A 9 -15.55 18.49 -23.02
CA TRP A 9 -16.91 19.06 -22.99
C TRP A 9 -16.96 20.57 -23.21
N ASN A 10 -15.90 21.29 -22.84
CA ASN A 10 -15.86 22.75 -22.94
C ASN A 10 -15.41 23.24 -24.31
N CYS A 11 -14.39 22.63 -24.92
CA CYS A 11 -13.81 23.08 -26.20
C CYS A 11 -13.86 22.05 -27.35
N GLY A 12 -14.34 20.83 -27.10
CA GLY A 12 -14.50 19.80 -28.14
C GLY A 12 -13.22 19.14 -28.65
N THR A 13 -12.04 19.57 -28.21
CA THR A 13 -10.75 18.98 -28.66
C THR A 13 -10.60 17.55 -28.18
N HIS A 14 -9.93 16.71 -28.97
CA HIS A 14 -9.62 15.34 -28.58
C HIS A 14 -8.72 15.32 -27.34
N THR A 15 -9.15 14.60 -26.32
CA THR A 15 -8.43 14.44 -25.05
C THR A 15 -7.83 13.06 -24.97
N ALA A 16 -6.55 12.96 -24.64
CA ALA A 16 -5.91 11.67 -24.44
C ALA A 16 -6.44 11.00 -23.16
N ILE A 17 -6.54 9.68 -23.17
CA ILE A 17 -6.89 8.86 -22.01
C ILE A 17 -5.91 9.14 -20.85
N GLY A 18 -6.43 9.54 -19.69
CA GLY A 18 -5.62 9.89 -18.51
C GLY A 18 -5.26 11.38 -18.36
N GLN A 19 -5.66 12.26 -19.27
CA GLN A 19 -5.48 13.71 -19.04
C GLN A 19 -6.45 14.21 -17.97
N ALA A 20 -5.95 14.85 -16.89
CA ALA A 20 -6.77 15.45 -15.83
C ALA A 20 -7.39 16.79 -16.26
N VAL A 21 -6.70 17.53 -17.12
CA VAL A 21 -7.12 18.83 -17.63
C VAL A 21 -6.91 18.88 -19.14
N CYS A 22 -7.82 19.52 -19.86
CA CYS A 22 -7.66 19.79 -21.28
C CYS A 22 -6.56 20.85 -21.47
N THR A 23 -5.50 20.52 -22.22
CA THR A 23 -4.37 21.44 -22.48
C THR A 23 -4.72 22.60 -23.40
N SER A 24 -5.86 22.55 -24.11
CA SER A 24 -6.32 23.64 -24.98
C SER A 24 -7.19 24.69 -24.29
N CYS A 25 -8.04 24.29 -23.32
CA CYS A 25 -8.98 25.23 -22.69
C CYS A 25 -8.94 25.25 -21.15
N GLY A 26 -8.14 24.39 -20.52
CA GLY A 26 -8.02 24.32 -19.06
C GLY A 26 -9.19 23.65 -18.33
N ALA A 27 -10.25 23.21 -19.03
CA ALA A 27 -11.36 22.52 -18.40
C ALA A 27 -10.94 21.15 -17.85
N ALA A 28 -11.36 20.82 -16.63
CA ALA A 28 -11.18 19.49 -16.05
C ALA A 28 -11.95 18.45 -16.88
N VAL A 29 -11.29 17.35 -17.21
CA VAL A 29 -11.87 16.27 -18.01
C VAL A 29 -12.05 15.02 -17.14
N VAL A 30 -13.28 14.52 -17.13
CA VAL A 30 -13.77 13.44 -16.24
C VAL A 30 -13.09 12.08 -16.55
N GLY A 31 -12.25 12.00 -17.59
CA GLY A 31 -11.48 10.81 -17.98
C GLY A 31 -10.00 10.86 -17.59
N GLY A 32 -9.57 11.90 -16.89
CA GLY A 32 -8.26 11.90 -16.25
C GLY A 32 -8.31 11.06 -15.00
N SER A 33 -7.65 9.91 -15.03
CA SER A 33 -7.39 9.14 -13.83
C SER A 33 -6.72 10.07 -12.81
N VAL A 34 -7.48 10.55 -11.83
CA VAL A 34 -6.90 11.09 -10.61
C VAL A 34 -6.02 9.97 -10.10
N ALA A 35 -4.70 10.15 -10.15
CA ALA A 35 -3.76 9.16 -9.66
C ALA A 35 -4.14 8.86 -8.21
N THR A 36 -4.83 7.74 -8.00
CA THR A 36 -5.24 7.25 -6.69
C THR A 36 -3.96 6.91 -5.98
N SER A 37 -3.45 7.85 -5.16
CA SER A 37 -2.34 7.74 -4.22
C SER A 37 -1.60 6.39 -4.30
N SER A 38 -0.77 6.21 -5.33
CA SER A 38 0.00 4.97 -5.48
C SER A 38 1.00 4.91 -4.33
N LYS A 39 0.87 3.88 -3.49
CA LYS A 39 1.75 3.69 -2.33
C LYS A 39 3.10 3.18 -2.82
N SER A 40 4.19 3.70 -2.27
CA SER A 40 5.53 3.30 -2.67
C SER A 40 5.86 1.91 -2.14
N LYS A 41 6.16 0.96 -3.04
CA LYS A 41 6.62 -0.39 -2.66
C LYS A 41 7.93 -0.36 -1.87
N ILE A 42 8.80 0.59 -2.22
CA ILE A 42 10.11 0.73 -1.58
C ILE A 42 9.92 1.18 -0.13
N ALA A 43 9.05 2.18 0.10
CA ALA A 43 8.70 2.60 1.45
C ALA A 43 8.06 1.44 2.24
N ALA A 44 7.09 0.72 1.66
CA ALA A 44 6.46 -0.42 2.30
C ALA A 44 7.48 -1.53 2.67
N GLY A 45 8.41 -1.86 1.78
CA GLY A 45 9.44 -2.86 1.99
C GLY A 45 10.47 -2.47 3.05
N LEU A 46 10.95 -1.22 3.02
CA LEU A 46 11.88 -0.71 4.04
C LEU A 46 11.24 -0.64 5.43
N LEU A 47 9.98 -0.17 5.51
CA LEU A 47 9.21 -0.18 6.75
C LEU A 47 9.03 -1.60 7.29
N ALA A 48 8.85 -2.59 6.41
CA ALA A 48 8.70 -3.99 6.80
C ALA A 48 10.02 -4.59 7.31
N ILE A 49 11.17 -4.23 6.73
CA ILE A 49 12.47 -4.76 7.19
C ILE A 49 12.86 -4.16 8.55
N PHE A 50 12.76 -2.85 8.71
CA PHE A 50 13.24 -2.18 9.93
C PHE A 50 12.21 -2.19 11.06
N LEU A 51 10.93 -2.02 10.72
CA LEU A 51 9.84 -1.83 11.69
C LEU A 51 8.75 -2.92 11.53
N GLY A 52 9.07 -4.04 10.87
CA GLY A 52 8.13 -5.13 10.60
C GLY A 52 7.59 -5.83 11.83
N GLY A 53 8.42 -5.98 12.87
CA GLY A 53 7.99 -6.57 14.15
C GLY A 53 6.86 -5.80 14.84
N PHE A 54 6.69 -4.50 14.53
CA PHE A 54 5.61 -3.64 15.02
C PHE A 54 4.42 -3.54 14.05
N GLY A 55 4.51 -4.10 12.84
CA GLY A 55 3.45 -4.05 11.83
C GLY A 55 3.27 -2.70 11.12
N ILE A 56 4.27 -1.83 11.13
CA ILE A 56 4.14 -0.45 10.60
C ILE A 56 3.97 -0.43 9.08
N HIS A 57 4.55 -1.40 8.36
CA HIS A 57 4.33 -1.58 6.93
C HIS A 57 2.87 -1.91 6.59
N LYS A 58 2.13 -2.58 7.48
CA LYS A 58 0.69 -2.84 7.32
C LYS A 58 -0.14 -1.58 7.54
N PHE A 59 0.23 -0.74 8.51
CA PHE A 59 -0.38 0.59 8.68
C PHE A 59 -0.15 1.46 7.44
N TYR A 60 1.06 1.43 6.86
CA TYR A 60 1.35 2.16 5.62
C TYR A 60 0.44 1.74 4.47
N LEU A 61 0.16 0.45 4.33
CA LEU A 61 -0.75 -0.08 3.31
C LEU A 61 -2.23 0.24 3.59
N GLY A 62 -2.58 0.64 4.81
CA GLY A 62 -3.96 0.89 5.25
C GLY A 62 -4.64 -0.32 5.87
N TYR A 63 -3.90 -1.38 6.17
CA TYR A 63 -4.43 -2.61 6.76
C TYR A 63 -4.46 -2.52 8.28
N THR A 64 -5.48 -1.87 8.83
CA THR A 64 -5.57 -1.58 10.27
C THR A 64 -5.65 -2.84 11.13
N THR A 65 -6.43 -3.84 10.72
CA THR A 65 -6.62 -5.09 11.49
C THR A 65 -5.31 -5.87 11.66
N PRO A 66 -4.60 -6.29 10.60
CA PRO A 66 -3.34 -7.02 10.77
C PRO A 66 -2.25 -6.16 11.42
N ALA A 67 -2.24 -4.85 11.17
CA ALA A 67 -1.28 -3.95 11.79
C ALA A 67 -1.46 -3.87 13.32
N VAL A 68 -2.70 -3.80 13.82
CA VAL A 68 -2.98 -3.82 15.26
C VAL A 68 -2.62 -5.17 15.88
N ILE A 69 -2.86 -6.29 15.19
CA ILE A 69 -2.48 -7.62 15.67
C ILE A 69 -0.96 -7.70 15.87
N MET A 70 -0.17 -7.26 14.88
CA MET A 70 1.29 -7.24 14.99
C MET A 70 1.78 -6.26 16.07
N LEU A 71 1.15 -5.09 16.19
CA LEU A 71 1.50 -4.09 17.20
C LEU A 71 1.26 -4.62 18.62
N VAL A 72 0.06 -5.16 18.87
CA VAL A 72 -0.31 -5.72 20.19
C VAL A 72 0.54 -6.95 20.50
N GLY A 73 0.74 -7.84 19.52
CA GLY A 73 1.63 -9.00 19.68
C GLY A 73 3.07 -8.61 19.99
N GLY A 74 3.60 -7.58 19.32
CA GLY A 74 4.93 -7.02 19.58
C GLY A 74 5.02 -6.35 20.95
N LEU A 75 4.00 -5.59 21.36
CA LEU A 75 3.97 -4.93 22.69
C LEU A 75 3.85 -5.94 23.84
N ILE A 76 2.99 -6.95 23.71
CA ILE A 76 2.89 -8.05 24.69
C ILE A 76 4.19 -8.84 24.72
N GLY A 77 4.77 -9.11 23.55
CA GLY A 77 6.09 -9.74 23.43
C GLY A 77 7.15 -8.97 24.20
N PHE A 78 7.25 -7.66 23.96
CA PHE A 78 8.24 -6.79 24.56
C PHE A 78 8.04 -6.63 26.07
N CYS A 79 6.81 -6.37 26.52
CA CYS A 79 6.48 -6.18 27.93
C CYS A 79 6.58 -7.47 28.74
N GLY A 80 6.24 -8.61 28.12
CA GLY A 80 6.34 -9.94 28.70
C GLY A 80 7.70 -10.61 28.51
N SER A 81 8.70 -9.95 27.90
CA SER A 81 9.95 -10.56 27.40
C SER A 81 10.75 -11.37 28.44
N PHE A 82 10.45 -11.23 29.72
CA PHE A 82 11.04 -12.03 30.80
C PHE A 82 10.50 -13.48 30.86
N LEU A 83 9.42 -13.78 30.12
CA LEU A 83 8.83 -15.10 29.99
C LEU A 83 9.19 -15.72 28.63
N PHE A 84 9.34 -17.04 28.59
CA PHE A 84 9.76 -17.76 27.37
C PHE A 84 8.72 -17.68 26.23
N LEU A 85 7.43 -17.66 26.56
CA LEU A 85 6.32 -17.67 25.61
C LEU A 85 6.18 -16.37 24.77
N PRO A 86 6.26 -15.16 25.34
CA PRO A 86 6.24 -13.91 24.58
C PRO A 86 7.49 -13.67 23.71
N LEU A 87 8.63 -14.30 24.00
CA LEU A 87 9.81 -14.25 23.14
C LEU A 87 9.51 -14.86 21.74
N LEU A 88 8.73 -15.94 21.70
CA LEU A 88 8.31 -16.59 20.45
C LEU A 88 7.45 -15.65 19.60
N LEU A 89 6.57 -14.85 20.22
CA LEU A 89 5.74 -13.87 19.51
C LEU A 89 6.58 -12.78 18.82
N ILE A 90 7.61 -12.26 19.49
CA ILE A 90 8.53 -11.25 18.89
C ILE A 90 9.23 -11.84 17.67
N ILE A 91 9.73 -13.08 17.78
CA ILE A 91 10.44 -13.76 16.70
C ILE A 91 9.47 -13.97 15.52
N ALA A 92 8.24 -14.44 15.79
CA ALA A 92 7.24 -14.66 14.75
C ALA A 92 6.86 -13.37 14.01
N THR A 93 6.52 -12.28 14.71
CA THR A 93 6.15 -11.01 14.04
C THR A 93 7.31 -10.40 13.29
N SER A 94 8.54 -10.53 13.78
CA SER A 94 9.75 -10.07 13.10
C SER A 94 10.04 -10.84 11.81
N ILE A 95 9.89 -12.17 11.84
CA ILE A 95 10.06 -13.02 10.65
C ILE A 95 9.00 -12.69 9.59
N VAL A 96 7.74 -12.54 10.00
CA VAL A 96 6.65 -12.16 9.09
C VAL A 96 6.97 -10.83 8.41
N GLY A 97 7.33 -9.80 9.19
CA GLY A 97 7.69 -8.48 8.65
C GLY A 97 8.89 -8.53 7.71
N PHE A 98 9.92 -9.31 8.05
CA PHE A 98 11.09 -9.48 7.20
C PHE A 98 10.76 -10.14 5.85
N ILE A 99 10.01 -11.25 5.88
CA ILE A 99 9.59 -11.97 4.67
C ILE A 99 8.74 -11.06 3.78
N GLU A 100 7.76 -10.36 4.36
CA GLU A 100 6.92 -9.42 3.61
C GLU A 100 7.72 -8.26 3.03
N GLY A 101 8.74 -7.77 3.76
CA GLY A 101 9.66 -6.76 3.25
C GLY A 101 10.39 -7.22 1.99
N ILE A 102 10.91 -8.46 1.98
CA ILE A 102 11.53 -9.03 0.79
C ILE A 102 10.51 -9.21 -0.34
N ILE A 103 9.30 -9.68 -0.04
CA ILE A 103 8.23 -9.85 -1.04
C ILE A 103 7.89 -8.51 -1.70
N TYR A 104 7.72 -7.45 -0.92
CA TYR A 104 7.40 -6.13 -1.45
C TYR A 104 8.52 -5.55 -2.32
N LEU A 105 9.78 -5.77 -1.92
CA LEU A 105 10.94 -5.28 -2.70
C LEU A 105 11.21 -6.09 -3.97
N THR A 106 10.84 -7.37 -3.98
CA THR A 106 11.06 -8.27 -5.14
C THR A 106 9.90 -8.27 -6.13
N LYS A 107 8.74 -7.73 -5.75
CA LYS A 107 7.59 -7.54 -6.65
C LYS A 107 7.78 -6.39 -7.64
N SER A 108 7.18 -6.54 -8.82
CA SER A 108 7.02 -5.43 -9.76
C SER A 108 6.04 -4.39 -9.21
N ASP A 109 6.19 -3.12 -9.59
CA ASP A 109 5.32 -2.03 -9.07
C ASP A 109 3.84 -2.26 -9.43
N ALA A 110 3.57 -2.74 -10.65
CA ALA A 110 2.22 -3.03 -11.11
C ALA A 110 1.57 -4.17 -10.30
N GLU A 111 2.30 -5.26 -10.05
CA GLU A 111 1.78 -6.37 -9.24
C GLU A 111 1.60 -5.97 -7.77
N PHE A 112 2.52 -5.16 -7.22
CA PHE A 112 2.41 -4.67 -5.85
C PHE A 112 1.14 -3.83 -5.69
N GLU A 113 0.87 -2.93 -6.63
CA GLU A 113 -0.32 -2.09 -6.58
C GLU A 113 -1.60 -2.92 -6.72
N GLN A 114 -1.63 -3.87 -7.68
CA GLN A 114 -2.78 -4.74 -7.87
C GLN A 114 -3.09 -5.61 -6.65
N ILE A 115 -2.07 -6.16 -5.99
CA ILE A 115 -2.26 -7.13 -4.90
C ILE A 115 -2.40 -6.44 -3.54
N TYR A 116 -1.53 -5.47 -3.24
CA TYR A 116 -1.42 -4.89 -1.90
C TYR A 116 -2.01 -3.50 -1.76
N VAL A 117 -2.38 -2.83 -2.86
CA VAL A 117 -3.05 -1.52 -2.79
C VAL A 117 -4.52 -1.66 -3.18
N GLN A 118 -4.80 -2.39 -4.26
CA GLN A 118 -6.16 -2.59 -4.78
C GLN A 118 -6.79 -3.88 -4.25
N GLY A 119 -6.03 -4.98 -4.21
CA GLY A 119 -6.50 -6.33 -3.86
C GLY A 119 -6.47 -6.69 -2.37
N THR A 120 -6.11 -5.75 -1.50
CA THR A 120 -6.07 -5.89 -0.03
C THR A 120 -5.66 -7.29 0.47
N ARG A 121 -4.39 -7.66 0.27
CA ARG A 121 -3.81 -8.91 0.77
C ARG A 121 -3.21 -8.74 2.18
N ASP A 122 -3.91 -9.27 3.18
CA ASP A 122 -3.58 -9.09 4.60
C ASP A 122 -2.27 -9.74 5.06
N TRP A 123 -1.91 -10.90 4.50
CA TRP A 123 -0.68 -11.65 4.81
C TRP A 123 -0.11 -12.27 3.54
N PHE A 124 1.23 -12.37 3.46
CA PHE A 124 2.04 -12.95 2.38
C PHE A 124 1.36 -12.98 1.01
#